data_AF-A0A7R9YP47-F1
#
_entry.id   AF-A0A7R9YP47-F1
#
_cell.length_a   1.000
_cell.length_b   1.000
_cell.length_c   1.000
_cell.angle_alpha   90.00
_cell.angle_beta   90.00
_cell.angle_gamma   90.00
#
_symmetry.space_group_name_H-M   'P 1'
#
loop_
_entity.id
_entity.type
_entity.pdbx_description
1 polymer ?
#
loop_
_entity_poly.entity_id
_entity_poly.type
_entity_poly.pdbx_seq_one_letter_code
_entity_poly.pdbx_strand_id
1 'polypeptide(L)'
;QLDLRIAPTSVLDMGFTWASRSGLARGAAKVVAEYRVERRILPLKVLLTGPLAGVAGCFESEVAAALAAEYKVAHVTASSLVAAVLVEQSELADKVRAAKAADKQHTGALPDELMAQLVRAKLNSTGCTNQ
;
A
#
# COMPACT_ATOMS: atom_id res chain seq x y z
N GLN A 1 48.10 -8.12 -6.11
CA GLN A 1 46.65 -8.07 -5.86
C GLN A 1 46.32 -9.29 -5.00
N LEU A 2 45.93 -9.10 -3.74
CA LEU A 2 45.64 -10.22 -2.82
C LEU A 2 44.17 -10.62 -2.96
N ASP A 3 43.91 -11.89 -3.29
CA ASP A 3 42.55 -12.44 -3.37
C ASP A 3 42.13 -12.93 -1.97
N LEU A 4 41.43 -12.08 -1.22
CA LEU A 4 40.95 -12.41 0.13
C LEU A 4 39.64 -13.19 0.02
N ARG A 5 39.72 -14.51 0.19
CA ARG A 5 38.54 -15.38 0.28
C ARG A 5 38.37 -15.83 1.73
N ILE A 6 37.25 -15.47 2.34
CA ILE A 6 36.85 -15.93 3.67
C ILE A 6 35.86 -17.07 3.50
N ALA A 7 36.10 -18.19 4.19
CA ALA A 7 35.16 -19.29 4.22
C ALA A 7 33.87 -18.85 4.94
N PRO A 8 32.66 -19.17 4.43
CA PRO A 8 31.40 -18.75 5.04
C PRO A 8 31.24 -19.14 6.51
N THR A 9 31.85 -20.26 6.92
CA THR A 9 31.87 -20.74 8.30
C THR A 9 32.65 -19.81 9.22
N SER A 10 33.77 -19.26 8.75
CA SER A 10 34.62 -18.33 9.50
C SER A 10 33.95 -16.99 9.78
N VAL A 11 32.93 -16.62 9.00
CA VAL A 11 32.17 -15.38 9.21
C VAL A 11 31.43 -15.44 10.54
N LEU A 12 30.88 -16.62 10.92
CA LEU A 12 30.10 -16.80 12.15
C LEU A 12 30.91 -16.51 13.42
N ASP A 13 32.23 -16.72 13.35
CA ASP A 13 33.17 -16.56 14.46
C ASP A 13 33.76 -15.14 14.56
N MET A 14 33.37 -14.21 13.68
CA MET A 14 33.93 -12.86 13.64
C MET A 14 33.48 -11.93 14.78
N GLY A 15 32.95 -12.47 15.88
CA GLY A 15 32.62 -11.69 17.09
C GLY A 15 31.49 -10.66 16.95
N PHE A 16 30.85 -10.56 15.78
CA PHE A 16 29.71 -9.68 15.57
C PHE A 16 28.42 -10.28 16.14
N THR A 17 27.55 -9.41 16.67
CA THR A 17 26.21 -9.81 17.10
C THR A 17 25.32 -10.02 15.89
N TRP A 18 24.99 -11.28 15.62
CA TRP A 18 24.18 -11.65 14.47
C TRP A 18 22.68 -11.37 14.69
N ALA A 19 22.10 -10.45 13.93
CA ALA A 19 20.68 -10.13 14.01
C ALA A 19 19.77 -11.24 13.43
N SER A 20 20.21 -11.93 12.38
CA SER A 20 19.52 -13.08 11.78
C SER A 20 20.50 -14.17 11.32
N ARG A 21 20.79 -15.14 12.20
CA ARG A 21 21.57 -16.34 11.87
C ARG A 21 20.81 -17.35 11.01
N SER A 22 19.48 -17.27 10.99
CA SER A 22 18.60 -18.19 10.26
C SER A 22 18.47 -17.90 8.76
N GLY A 23 19.27 -16.99 8.23
CA GLY A 23 19.26 -16.59 6.82
C GLY A 23 18.35 -15.40 6.52
N LEU A 24 18.52 -14.84 5.30
CA LEU A 24 17.87 -13.61 4.86
C LEU A 24 16.34 -13.74 4.83
N ALA A 25 15.79 -14.83 4.28
CA ALA A 25 14.35 -15.01 4.14
C ALA A 25 13.60 -15.01 5.48
N ARG A 26 14.17 -15.66 6.51
CA ARG A 26 13.59 -15.67 7.87
C ARG A 26 13.88 -14.40 8.67
N GLY A 27 14.97 -13.70 8.35
CA GLY A 27 15.39 -12.49 9.04
C GLY A 27 14.81 -11.19 8.49
N ALA A 28 14.41 -11.17 7.21
CA ALA A 28 14.02 -9.96 6.50
C ALA A 28 12.90 -9.21 7.22
N ALA A 29 11.88 -9.92 7.71
CA ALA A 29 10.77 -9.31 8.44
C ALA A 29 11.24 -8.60 9.73
N LYS A 30 12.18 -9.20 10.45
CA LYS A 30 12.75 -8.63 11.69
C LYS A 30 13.59 -7.39 11.39
N VAL A 31 14.47 -7.47 10.39
CA VAL A 31 15.32 -6.35 9.96
C VAL A 31 14.47 -5.18 9.46
N VAL A 32 13.42 -5.46 8.66
CA VAL A 32 12.48 -4.43 8.19
C VAL A 32 11.73 -3.80 9.36
N ALA A 33 11.30 -4.58 10.36
CA ALA A 33 10.63 -4.05 11.54
C ALA A 33 11.56 -3.15 12.37
N GLU A 34 12.78 -3.61 12.67
CA GLU A 34 13.80 -2.84 13.39
C GLU A 34 14.13 -1.54 12.65
N TYR A 35 14.32 -1.61 11.33
CA TYR A 35 14.61 -0.45 10.50
C TYR A 35 13.46 0.56 10.47
N ARG A 36 12.21 0.10 10.43
CA ARG A 36 11.02 0.97 10.49
C ARG A 36 10.89 1.65 11.85
N VAL A 37 11.20 0.96 12.95
CA VAL A 37 11.11 1.48 14.32
C VAL A 37 12.24 2.48 14.59
N GLU A 38 13.49 2.13 14.29
CA GLU A 38 14.67 2.97 14.55
C GLU A 38 14.71 4.21 13.67
N ARG A 39 14.40 4.07 12.37
CA ARG A 39 14.37 5.21 11.44
C ARG A 39 13.02 5.91 11.38
N ARG A 40 12.04 5.50 12.19
CA ARG A 40 10.66 6.01 12.22
C ARG A 40 10.00 6.04 10.83
N ILE A 41 10.35 5.08 9.97
CA ILE A 41 9.71 4.88 8.67
C ILE A 41 8.41 4.12 8.92
N LEU A 42 7.50 4.74 9.67
CA LEU A 42 6.13 4.29 9.81
C LEU A 42 5.39 4.62 8.51
N PRO A 43 4.40 3.83 8.07
CA PRO A 43 3.57 4.22 6.95
C PRO A 43 2.91 5.56 7.30
N LEU A 44 3.28 6.62 6.57
CA LEU A 44 2.68 7.94 6.69
C LEU A 44 1.22 7.82 6.27
N LYS A 45 0.31 7.92 7.23
CA LYS A 45 -1.13 8.04 6.97
C LYS A 45 -1.46 9.53 6.92
N VAL A 46 -1.57 10.06 5.71
CA VAL A 46 -1.91 11.46 5.47
C VAL A 46 -3.35 11.51 4.97
N LEU A 47 -4.21 12.22 5.71
CA LEU A 47 -5.55 12.56 5.25
C LEU A 47 -5.50 13.99 4.74
N LEU A 48 -5.73 14.16 3.44
CA LEU A 48 -5.89 15.48 2.82
C LEU A 48 -7.39 15.75 2.71
N THR A 49 -7.86 16.79 3.39
CA THR A 49 -9.25 17.26 3.29
C THR A 49 -9.25 18.71 2.88
N GLY A 50 -10.15 19.08 1.97
CA GLY A 50 -10.43 20.48 1.68
C GLY A 50 -11.79 20.63 1.01
N PRO A 51 -12.10 21.84 0.50
CA PRO A 51 -13.41 22.15 -0.06
C PRO A 51 -13.75 21.23 -1.25
N LEU A 52 -15.05 21.07 -1.52
CA LEU A 52 -15.55 20.09 -2.48
C LEU A 52 -14.86 20.22 -3.86
N ALA A 53 -14.50 19.06 -4.43
CA ALA A 53 -14.00 18.93 -5.79
C ALA A 53 -14.97 19.62 -6.77
N GLY A 54 -14.55 20.74 -7.33
CA GLY A 54 -15.37 21.58 -8.21
C GLY A 54 -15.24 23.08 -7.93
N VAL A 55 -14.70 23.48 -6.78
CA VAL A 55 -14.32 24.87 -6.51
C VAL A 55 -12.87 25.08 -6.99
N ALA A 56 -12.63 26.16 -7.75
CA ALA A 56 -11.29 26.52 -8.22
C ALA A 56 -10.30 26.59 -7.05
N GLY A 57 -9.24 25.78 -7.09
CA GLY A 57 -8.26 25.66 -6.01
C GLY A 57 -8.30 24.36 -5.20
N CYS A 58 -8.93 23.27 -5.68
CA CYS A 58 -8.78 21.94 -5.08
C CYS A 58 -7.55 21.22 -5.65
N PHE A 59 -6.58 20.94 -4.80
CA PHE A 59 -5.29 20.31 -5.16
C PHE A 59 -5.05 19.01 -4.39
N GLU A 60 -6.01 18.50 -3.62
CA GLU A 60 -5.83 17.30 -2.80
C GLU A 60 -5.52 16.08 -3.67
N SER A 61 -6.26 15.91 -4.77
CA SER A 61 -6.03 14.83 -5.73
C SER A 61 -4.68 14.98 -6.44
N GLU A 62 -4.28 16.22 -6.76
CA GLU A 62 -3.00 16.50 -7.43
C GLU A 62 -1.81 16.28 -6.50
N VAL A 63 -1.92 16.75 -5.25
CA VAL A 63 -0.92 16.55 -4.19
C VAL A 63 -0.83 15.07 -3.84
N ALA A 64 -1.95 14.34 -3.75
CA ALA A 64 -1.94 12.90 -3.53
C ALA A 64 -1.25 12.15 -4.68
N ALA A 65 -1.50 12.55 -5.93
CA ALA A 65 -0.83 11.98 -7.09
C ALA A 65 0.68 12.29 -7.11
N ALA A 66 1.07 13.52 -6.81
CA ALA A 66 2.46 13.94 -6.74
C ALA A 66 3.23 13.22 -5.62
N LEU A 67 2.62 13.09 -4.43
CA LEU A 67 3.17 12.31 -3.32
C LEU A 67 3.31 10.83 -3.71
N ALA A 68 2.30 10.26 -4.36
CA ALA A 68 2.37 8.86 -4.77
C ALA A 68 3.51 8.62 -5.77
N ALA A 69 3.72 9.55 -6.71
CA ALA A 69 4.84 9.50 -7.65
C ALA A 69 6.20 9.65 -6.97
N GLU A 70 6.35 10.63 -6.07
CA GLU A 70 7.60 10.92 -5.35
C GLU A 70 8.04 9.73 -4.48
N TYR A 71 7.10 9.18 -3.71
CA TYR A 71 7.36 8.04 -2.83
C TYR A 71 7.26 6.69 -3.55
N LYS A 72 6.97 6.67 -4.85
CA LYS A 72 6.81 5.46 -5.69
C LYS A 72 5.82 4.45 -5.09
N VAL A 73 4.74 4.95 -4.50
CA VAL A 73 3.67 4.14 -3.90
C VAL A 73 2.47 4.06 -4.84
N ALA A 74 1.69 2.99 -4.70
CA ALA A 74 0.49 2.79 -5.52
C ALA A 74 -0.54 3.92 -5.26
N HIS A 75 -0.87 4.69 -6.30
CA HIS A 75 -1.94 5.68 -6.24
C HIS A 75 -3.29 4.99 -6.50
N VAL A 76 -4.15 4.94 -5.48
CA VAL A 76 -5.47 4.31 -5.57
C VAL A 76 -6.54 5.39 -5.48
N THR A 77 -7.38 5.50 -6.51
CA THR A 77 -8.51 6.42 -6.57
C THR A 77 -9.82 5.64 -6.45
N ALA A 78 -10.90 6.26 -5.99
CA ALA A 78 -12.19 5.59 -5.88
C ALA A 78 -12.68 5.06 -7.24
N SER A 79 -12.43 5.79 -8.33
CA SER A 79 -12.79 5.36 -9.68
C SER A 79 -11.99 4.14 -10.14
N SER A 80 -10.68 4.11 -9.90
CA SER A 80 -9.83 2.97 -10.28
C SER A 80 -10.13 1.73 -9.43
N LEU A 81 -10.45 1.94 -8.15
CA LEU A 81 -10.86 0.89 -7.22
C LEU A 81 -12.13 0.17 -7.70
N VAL A 82 -13.16 0.94 -8.07
CA VAL A 82 -14.43 0.42 -8.55
C VAL A 82 -14.25 -0.29 -9.90
N ALA A 83 -13.44 0.27 -10.81
CA ALA A 83 -13.15 -0.37 -12.09
C ALA A 83 -12.41 -1.70 -11.91
N ALA A 84 -11.39 -1.75 -11.05
CA ALA A 84 -10.62 -2.96 -10.79
C ALA A 84 -11.49 -4.09 -10.21
N VAL A 85 -12.36 -3.75 -9.26
CA VAL A 85 -13.26 -4.74 -8.63
C VAL A 85 -14.30 -5.25 -9.61
N LEU A 86 -14.83 -4.39 -10.48
CA LEU A 86 -15.77 -4.80 -11.53
C LEU A 86 -15.17 -5.78 -12.54
N VAL A 87 -13.84 -5.73 -12.74
CA VAL A 87 -13.09 -6.65 -13.61
C VAL A 87 -12.82 -7.99 -12.94
N GLU A 88 -12.56 -8.01 -11.63
CA GLU A 88 -12.26 -9.24 -10.87
C GLU A 88 -13.46 -10.20 -10.72
N GLN A 89 -14.69 -9.79 -11.07
CA GLN A 89 -15.90 -10.63 -11.03
C GLN A 89 -16.10 -11.39 -9.69
N SER A 90 -15.86 -10.71 -8.56
CA SER A 90 -16.06 -11.27 -7.22
C SER A 90 -17.44 -10.95 -6.65
N GLU A 91 -17.80 -11.54 -5.51
CA GLU A 91 -19.04 -11.20 -4.77
C GLU A 91 -19.15 -9.70 -4.45
N LEU A 92 -18.02 -9.00 -4.30
CA LEU A 92 -17.97 -7.55 -4.12
C LEU A 92 -18.35 -6.81 -5.41
N ALA A 93 -18.01 -7.35 -6.59
CA ALA A 93 -18.40 -6.79 -7.87
C ALA A 93 -19.92 -6.81 -8.07
N ASP A 94 -20.59 -7.89 -7.64
CA ASP A 94 -22.04 -8.01 -7.73
C ASP A 94 -22.75 -7.01 -6.80
N LYS A 95 -22.22 -6.82 -5.58
CA LYS A 95 -22.73 -5.80 -4.65
C LYS A 95 -22.52 -4.38 -5.20
N VAL A 96 -21.38 -4.10 -5.84
CA VAL A 96 -21.10 -2.82 -6.51
C VAL A 96 -22.06 -2.60 -7.68
N ARG A 97 -22.32 -3.62 -8.51
CA ARG A 97 -23.27 -3.53 -9.63
C ARG A 97 -24.70 -3.30 -9.15
N ALA A 98 -25.13 -4.02 -8.12
CA ALA A 98 -26.44 -3.85 -7.51
C ALA A 98 -26.61 -2.44 -6.91
N ALA A 99 -25.60 -1.93 -6.20
CA ALA A 99 -25.60 -0.58 -5.66
C ALA A 99 -25.66 0.49 -6.76
N LYS A 100 -24.90 0.31 -7.86
CA LYS A 100 -24.97 1.21 -9.02
C LYS A 100 -26.33 1.16 -9.75
N ALA A 101 -26.98 0.01 -9.81
CA ALA A 101 -28.30 -0.15 -10.42
C ALA A 101 -29.42 0.40 -9.54
N ALA A 102 -29.25 0.36 -8.22
CA ALA A 102 -30.19 0.92 -7.26
C ALA A 102 -30.10 2.45 -7.13
N ASP A 103 -29.01 3.06 -7.63
CA ASP A 103 -28.84 4.51 -7.64
C ASP A 103 -29.78 5.17 -8.65
N LYS A 104 -30.96 5.59 -8.16
CA LYS A 104 -32.00 6.28 -8.93
C LYS A 104 -31.61 7.71 -9.32
N GLN A 105 -30.57 8.28 -8.71
CA GLN A 105 -30.19 9.68 -8.92
C GLN A 105 -29.02 9.83 -9.91
N HIS A 106 -28.46 8.74 -10.44
CA HIS A 106 -27.26 8.75 -11.30
C HIS A 106 -26.08 9.52 -10.70
N THR A 107 -26.04 9.64 -9.37
CA THR A 107 -24.97 10.32 -8.65
C THR A 107 -23.67 9.54 -8.66
N GLY A 108 -23.73 8.23 -8.94
CA GLY A 108 -22.56 7.34 -8.96
C GLY A 108 -22.00 7.07 -7.56
N ALA A 109 -22.76 7.44 -6.52
CA ALA A 109 -22.37 7.29 -5.13
C ALA A 109 -22.62 5.84 -4.68
N LEU A 110 -21.58 5.20 -4.14
CA LEU A 110 -21.68 3.90 -3.51
C LEU A 110 -21.90 4.11 -2.00
N PRO A 111 -22.63 3.21 -1.32
CA PRO A 111 -22.75 3.27 0.14
C PRO A 111 -21.37 3.26 0.81
N ASP A 112 -21.18 4.11 1.82
CA ASP A 112 -19.89 4.30 2.49
C ASP A 112 -19.32 2.98 3.05
N GLU A 113 -20.17 2.13 3.60
CA GLU A 113 -19.80 0.81 4.12
C GLU A 113 -19.20 -0.09 3.03
N LEU A 114 -19.78 -0.03 1.83
CA LEU A 114 -19.32 -0.80 0.69
C LEU A 114 -18.02 -0.20 0.15
N MET A 115 -17.89 1.12 0.07
CA MET A 115 -16.64 1.78 -0.30
C MET A 115 -15.50 1.43 0.69
N ALA A 116 -15.78 1.43 2.00
CA ALA A 116 -14.81 1.05 3.02
C ALA A 116 -14.34 -0.40 2.86
N GLN A 117 -15.24 -1.32 2.53
CA GLN A 117 -14.90 -2.72 2.24
C GLN A 117 -13.98 -2.83 1.01
N LEU A 118 -14.29 -2.12 -0.07
CA LEU A 118 -13.47 -2.12 -1.29
C LEU A 118 -12.07 -1.55 -1.02
N VAL A 119 -11.98 -0.43 -0.29
CA VAL A 119 -10.69 0.19 0.05
C VAL A 119 -9.87 -0.77 0.91
N ARG A 120 -10.49 -1.42 1.90
CA ARG A 120 -9.82 -2.40 2.77
C ARG A 120 -9.30 -3.60 1.98
N ALA A 121 -10.11 -4.13 1.06
CA ALA A 121 -9.70 -5.24 0.20
C ALA A 121 -8.49 -4.85 -0.66
N LYS A 122 -8.49 -3.66 -1.27
CA LYS A 122 -7.37 -3.20 -2.10
C LYS A 122 -6.10 -2.94 -1.29
N LEU A 123 -6.20 -2.30 -0.13
CA LEU A 123 -5.05 -2.03 0.73
C LEU A 123 -4.36 -3.31 1.23
N ASN A 124 -5.13 -4.40 1.38
CA ASN A 124 -4.58 -5.71 1.74
C ASN A 124 -4.11 -6.54 0.54
N SER A 125 -4.24 -6.04 -0.69
CA SER A 125 -3.76 -6.73 -1.88
C SER A 125 -2.22 -6.70 -1.98
N THR A 126 -1.66 -7.64 -2.75
CA THR A 126 -0.21 -7.78 -3.00
C THR A 126 0.41 -6.56 -3.69
N GLY A 127 -0.39 -5.68 -4.28
CA GLY A 127 0.07 -4.43 -4.91
C GLY A 127 0.13 -3.22 -3.97
N CYS A 128 -0.43 -3.32 -2.75
CA CYS A 128 -0.44 -2.24 -1.76
C CYS A 128 0.26 -2.63 -0.45
N THR A 129 0.74 -3.87 -0.34
CA THR A 129 1.58 -4.35 0.74
C THR A 129 3.04 -4.30 0.28
N ASN A 130 3.94 -3.76 1.10
CA ASN A 130 5.38 -3.82 0.80
C ASN A 130 5.79 -5.30 0.69
N GLN A 131 6.22 -5.70 -0.50
CA GLN A 131 6.93 -6.94 -0.73
C GLN A 131 8.38 -6.82 -0.26
#